data_AF-A0A2R3JUX3-F1
#
_entry.id   AF-A0A2R3JUX3-F1
#
_cell.length_a   1.000
_cell.length_b   1.000
_cell.length_c   1.000
_cell.angle_alpha   90.00
_cell.angle_beta   90.00
_cell.angle_gamma   90.00
#
_symmetry.space_group_name_H-M   'P 1'
#
loop_
_entity.id
_entity.type
_entity.pdbx_description
1 polymer ?
#
loop_
_entity_poly.entity_id
_entity_poly.type
_entity_poly.pdbx_seq_one_letter_code
_entity_poly.pdbx_strand_id
1 'polypeptide(L)'
;MKFCIKCGQKIEADSEFCPFCGTKQPPLPEKPSSQADMPASATGETEPVTSATQPQQSVPVADVPPVNQSTSQSAPTAPASHSSLSIIIGVIVLVIVVGLGKYGYDTYQRNHLSEQAIADISQTVVTEHLGSSNEVYYSKRTNTIRVIPDYDSKLYQAVEDVITYNDGNGIISTYLEKFKKISEEMADKMPTKDHDVKVQLVNPENEDRYLYIVENGTVVYDFND
;
A
#
# COMPACT_ATOMS: atom_id res chain seq x y z
N MET A 1 -2.80 -18.00 -22.75
CA MET A 1 -3.44 -17.36 -21.59
C MET A 1 -2.71 -16.08 -21.25
N LYS A 2 -3.42 -15.00 -20.90
CA LYS A 2 -2.85 -13.74 -20.40
C LYS A 2 -3.66 -13.25 -19.19
N PHE A 3 -3.13 -12.27 -18.45
CA PHE A 3 -3.86 -11.64 -17.34
C PHE A 3 -4.48 -10.32 -17.79
N CYS A 4 -5.66 -10.02 -17.28
CA CYS A 4 -6.32 -8.75 -17.56
C CYS A 4 -5.52 -7.58 -16.96
N ILE A 5 -5.18 -6.60 -17.79
CA ILE A 5 -4.40 -5.41 -17.39
C ILE A 5 -5.09 -4.53 -16.33
N LYS A 6 -6.39 -4.73 -16.08
CA LYS A 6 -7.16 -3.94 -15.11
C LYS A 6 -7.54 -4.74 -13.86
N CYS A 7 -8.06 -5.96 -14.03
CA CYS A 7 -8.61 -6.72 -12.91
C CYS A 7 -7.75 -7.91 -12.46
N GLY A 8 -6.67 -8.22 -13.19
CA GLY A 8 -5.74 -9.29 -12.83
C GLY A 8 -6.26 -10.72 -13.05
N GLN A 9 -7.48 -10.91 -13.56
CA GLN A 9 -7.99 -12.26 -13.85
C GLN A 9 -7.37 -12.86 -15.11
N LYS A 10 -7.22 -14.18 -15.09
CA LYS A 10 -6.73 -14.98 -16.22
C LYS A 10 -7.79 -15.04 -17.32
N ILE A 11 -7.37 -14.76 -18.54
CA ILE A 11 -8.20 -14.70 -19.75
C ILE A 11 -7.48 -15.37 -20.92
N GLU A 12 -8.23 -15.70 -21.98
CA GLU A 12 -7.65 -16.27 -23.19
C GLU A 12 -6.66 -15.30 -23.85
N ALA A 13 -5.65 -15.85 -24.53
CA ALA A 13 -4.56 -15.10 -25.14
C ALA A 13 -5.06 -14.06 -26.17
N ASP A 14 -6.05 -14.46 -26.95
CA ASP A 14 -6.70 -13.77 -28.06
C ASP A 14 -7.93 -12.94 -27.64
N SER A 15 -8.31 -12.95 -26.35
CA SER A 15 -9.43 -12.15 -25.87
C SER A 15 -9.17 -10.65 -26.06
N GLU A 16 -9.96 -9.99 -26.90
CA GLU A 16 -9.93 -8.53 -27.10
C GLU A 16 -10.53 -7.78 -25.90
N PHE A 17 -11.50 -8.37 -25.20
CA PHE A 17 -12.10 -7.80 -24.00
C PHE A 17 -12.08 -8.80 -22.84
N CYS A 18 -11.86 -8.30 -21.62
CA CYS A 18 -11.95 -9.14 -20.43
C CYS A 18 -13.42 -9.47 -20.14
N PRO A 19 -13.83 -10.76 -20.07
CA PRO A 19 -15.23 -11.13 -19.83
C PRO A 19 -15.70 -10.78 -18.40
N PHE A 20 -14.77 -10.49 -17.49
CA PHE A 20 -15.10 -10.23 -16.09
C PHE A 20 -15.22 -8.74 -15.75
N CYS A 21 -14.45 -7.87 -16.42
CA CYS A 21 -14.45 -6.44 -16.12
C CYS A 21 -14.67 -5.53 -17.35
N GLY A 22 -14.86 -6.13 -18.53
CA GLY A 22 -15.16 -5.44 -19.79
C GLY A 22 -14.00 -4.64 -20.39
N THR A 23 -12.80 -4.68 -19.80
CA THR A 23 -11.67 -3.85 -20.26
C THR A 23 -11.06 -4.42 -21.53
N LYS A 24 -10.83 -3.56 -22.53
CA LYS A 24 -10.11 -3.92 -23.76
C LYS A 24 -8.67 -4.32 -23.45
N GLN A 25 -8.22 -5.41 -24.04
CA GLN A 25 -6.90 -5.98 -23.81
C GLN A 25 -5.99 -5.69 -25.01
N PRO A 26 -4.69 -5.44 -24.76
CA PRO A 26 -3.75 -5.28 -25.85
C PRO A 26 -3.64 -6.61 -26.64
N PRO A 27 -3.46 -6.53 -27.97
CA PRO A 27 -3.09 -7.69 -28.77
C PRO A 27 -1.74 -8.22 -28.28
N LEU A 28 -1.59 -9.54 -28.25
CA LEU A 28 -0.30 -10.13 -27.92
C LEU A 28 0.69 -9.85 -29.06
N PRO A 29 1.96 -9.58 -28.76
CA PRO A 29 2.99 -9.51 -29.78
C PRO A 29 3.08 -10.88 -30.44
N GLU A 30 2.77 -10.93 -31.74
CA GLU A 30 2.93 -12.13 -32.54
C GLU A 30 4.40 -12.55 -32.52
N LYS A 31 4.65 -13.80 -32.11
CA LYS A 31 5.97 -14.41 -32.26
C LYS A 31 6.22 -14.56 -33.76
N PRO A 32 7.35 -14.08 -34.33
CA PRO A 32 7.57 -14.18 -35.76
C PRO A 32 7.75 -15.65 -36.16
N SER A 33 6.75 -16.18 -36.87
CA SER A 33 6.88 -17.40 -37.67
C SER A 33 7.40 -16.99 -39.03
N SER A 34 8.55 -17.56 -39.41
CA SER A 34 9.25 -17.26 -40.65
C SER A 34 8.56 -17.94 -41.82
N GLN A 35 8.01 -17.16 -42.78
CA GLN A 35 8.02 -17.47 -44.22
C GLN A 35 7.40 -16.33 -45.09
N ALA A 36 8.28 -15.75 -45.92
CA ALA A 36 8.13 -15.31 -47.32
C ALA A 36 7.10 -14.24 -47.78
N ASP A 37 7.70 -13.22 -48.42
CA ASP A 37 7.25 -12.38 -49.55
C ASP A 37 6.46 -11.07 -49.34
N MET A 38 6.98 -10.02 -49.99
CA MET A 38 6.61 -8.59 -49.97
C MET A 38 5.49 -8.23 -51.01
N PRO A 39 5.20 -6.94 -51.32
CA PRO A 39 4.44 -5.95 -50.55
C PRO A 39 3.29 -5.32 -51.37
N ALA A 40 2.34 -4.58 -50.75
CA ALA A 40 1.59 -3.53 -51.46
C ALA A 40 0.85 -2.53 -50.53
N SER A 41 1.17 -1.25 -50.75
CA SER A 41 0.36 -0.02 -50.64
C SER A 41 -0.28 0.35 -49.28
N ALA A 42 0.09 1.48 -48.64
CA ALA A 42 -0.23 2.89 -48.97
C ALA A 42 -1.77 3.14 -48.92
N THR A 43 -2.37 4.09 -48.19
CA THR A 43 -2.03 5.51 -47.93
C THR A 43 -3.04 6.08 -46.90
N GLY A 44 -2.70 7.20 -46.23
CA GLY A 44 -3.65 8.15 -45.62
C GLY A 44 -3.35 8.37 -44.13
N GLU A 45 -2.55 9.33 -43.69
CA GLU A 45 -2.61 10.80 -43.88
C GLU A 45 -3.91 11.43 -43.37
N THR A 46 -3.86 12.01 -42.16
CA THR A 46 -4.33 13.38 -41.88
C THR A 46 -3.85 13.80 -40.49
N GLU A 47 -2.90 14.74 -40.47
CA GLU A 47 -2.61 15.60 -39.31
C GLU A 47 -3.75 16.67 -39.15
N PRO A 48 -3.54 17.77 -38.42
CA PRO A 48 -4.07 18.01 -37.08
C PRO A 48 -5.15 19.10 -37.10
N VAL A 49 -5.91 19.27 -36.02
CA VAL A 49 -6.70 20.50 -35.86
C VAL A 49 -6.61 21.04 -34.44
N THR A 50 -5.74 22.04 -34.34
CA THR A 50 -5.80 23.20 -33.45
C THR A 50 -7.22 23.76 -33.35
N SER A 51 -7.64 24.17 -32.16
CA SER A 51 -8.50 25.35 -32.01
C SER A 51 -8.30 26.01 -30.66
N ALA A 52 -7.98 27.28 -30.73
CA ALA A 52 -7.70 28.19 -29.65
C ALA A 52 -8.97 28.95 -29.21
N THR A 53 -8.82 29.64 -28.08
CA THR A 53 -9.35 30.99 -27.79
C THR A 53 -10.47 31.10 -26.74
N GLN A 54 -10.04 31.70 -25.64
CA GLN A 54 -10.74 32.43 -24.58
C GLN A 54 -11.68 33.52 -25.14
N PRO A 55 -12.61 34.06 -24.34
CA PRO A 55 -12.44 35.47 -24.00
C PRO A 55 -12.72 35.79 -22.53
N GLN A 56 -11.86 36.67 -22.02
CA GLN A 56 -11.94 37.39 -20.75
C GLN A 56 -12.57 38.76 -21.02
N GLN A 57 -13.53 39.18 -20.21
CA GLN A 57 -14.06 40.55 -20.21
C GLN A 57 -14.84 40.81 -18.90
N SER A 58 -15.04 42.06 -18.52
CA SER A 58 -14.20 42.87 -17.63
C SER A 58 -15.06 44.02 -17.04
N VAL A 59 -14.80 44.40 -15.77
CA VAL A 59 -15.01 45.72 -15.06
C VAL A 59 -16.43 46.38 -14.98
N PRO A 60 -16.68 47.49 -14.22
CA PRO A 60 -16.20 48.06 -12.92
C PRO A 60 -17.35 48.65 -12.03
N VAL A 61 -17.04 49.41 -10.95
CA VAL A 61 -17.69 50.66 -10.38
C VAL A 61 -17.23 50.83 -8.90
N ALA A 62 -16.28 51.73 -8.53
CA ALA A 62 -16.36 53.18 -8.19
C ALA A 62 -17.16 53.50 -6.89
N ASP A 63 -16.88 54.42 -5.95
CA ASP A 63 -15.81 55.41 -5.65
C ASP A 63 -16.07 55.94 -4.19
N VAL A 64 -15.05 55.91 -3.30
CA VAL A 64 -14.56 56.82 -2.19
C VAL A 64 -15.47 57.71 -1.24
N PRO A 65 -14.96 58.40 -0.16
CA PRO A 65 -15.55 58.49 1.20
C PRO A 65 -15.95 59.94 1.63
N PRO A 66 -16.18 60.28 2.93
CA PRO A 66 -15.07 60.75 3.81
C PRO A 66 -15.21 60.50 5.34
N VAL A 67 -14.06 60.42 6.02
CA VAL A 67 -13.64 61.03 7.32
C VAL A 67 -14.72 61.39 8.37
N ASN A 68 -14.62 60.88 9.62
CA ASN A 68 -14.13 61.70 10.77
C ASN A 68 -13.91 60.96 12.11
N GLN A 69 -12.72 61.21 12.67
CA GLN A 69 -12.32 61.50 14.07
C GLN A 69 -12.77 60.64 15.28
N SER A 70 -11.75 60.01 15.85
CA SER A 70 -11.29 60.08 17.24
C SER A 70 -12.24 60.55 18.35
N THR A 71 -12.40 59.68 19.35
CA THR A 71 -12.43 60.11 20.76
C THR A 71 -11.48 59.26 21.59
N SER A 72 -10.63 59.97 22.31
CA SER A 72 -9.61 59.46 23.22
C SER A 72 -10.18 58.97 24.55
N GLN A 73 -9.39 58.08 25.16
CA GLN A 73 -9.18 57.87 26.59
C GLN A 73 -10.29 57.21 27.42
N SER A 74 -9.94 56.03 27.93
CA SER A 74 -9.80 55.83 29.39
C SER A 74 -8.77 54.73 29.64
N ALA A 75 -7.69 55.07 30.37
CA ALA A 75 -6.79 54.15 31.06
C ALA A 75 -7.18 54.15 32.56
N PRO A 76 -6.50 53.44 33.48
CA PRO A 76 -5.91 52.09 33.47
C PRO A 76 -6.36 51.27 34.71
N THR A 77 -6.50 49.95 34.63
CA THR A 77 -6.38 49.00 35.77
C THR A 77 -6.52 47.58 35.20
N ALA A 78 -5.68 46.57 35.45
CA ALA A 78 -4.73 46.28 36.50
C ALA A 78 -3.57 45.43 35.90
N PRO A 79 -2.38 45.35 36.53
CA PRO A 79 -1.37 44.39 36.10
C PRO A 79 -1.90 42.98 36.41
N ALA A 80 -2.26 42.23 35.37
CA ALA A 80 -2.49 40.81 35.49
C ALA A 80 -1.14 40.16 35.86
N SER A 81 -0.93 39.93 37.15
CA SER A 81 0.14 39.07 37.64
C SER A 81 -0.04 37.71 36.98
N HIS A 82 0.82 37.40 36.03
CA HIS A 82 0.89 36.09 35.41
C HIS A 82 1.30 35.08 36.49
N SER A 83 0.30 34.52 37.18
CA SER A 83 0.51 33.38 38.05
C SER A 83 1.06 32.25 37.19
N SER A 84 2.10 31.59 37.69
CA SER A 84 2.73 30.40 37.10
C SER A 84 1.72 29.33 36.67
N LEU A 85 0.49 29.35 37.22
CA LEU A 85 -0.64 28.52 36.79
C LEU A 85 -1.05 28.71 35.32
N SER A 86 -1.12 29.94 34.80
CA SER A 86 -1.50 30.19 33.40
C SER A 86 -0.42 29.74 32.42
N ILE A 87 0.85 29.83 32.84
CA ILE A 87 1.99 29.31 32.09
C ILE A 87 1.93 27.78 32.08
N ILE A 88 1.67 27.13 33.23
CA ILE A 88 1.54 25.68 33.32
C ILE A 88 0.39 25.16 32.44
N ILE A 89 -0.79 25.80 32.48
CA ILE A 89 -1.92 25.43 31.62
C ILE A 89 -1.56 25.63 30.14
N GLY A 90 -0.90 26.73 29.78
CA GLY A 90 -0.43 26.97 28.42
C GLY A 90 0.57 25.90 27.94
N VAL A 91 1.49 25.48 28.79
CA VAL A 91 2.45 24.40 28.50
C VAL A 91 1.74 23.06 28.34
N ILE A 92 0.77 22.71 29.20
CA ILE A 92 -0.01 21.47 29.10
C ILE A 92 -0.78 21.44 27.78
N VAL A 93 -1.47 22.53 27.42
CA VAL A 93 -2.20 22.63 26.14
C VAL A 93 -1.24 22.47 24.96
N LEU A 94 -0.06 23.10 25.01
CA LEU A 94 0.94 22.98 23.95
C LEU A 94 1.44 21.53 23.80
N VAL A 95 1.74 20.85 24.91
CA VAL A 95 2.15 19.44 24.90
C VAL A 95 1.04 18.55 24.32
N ILE A 96 -0.22 18.80 24.68
CA ILE A 96 -1.37 18.06 24.13
C ILE A 96 -1.48 18.30 22.62
N VAL A 97 -1.42 19.55 22.15
CA VAL A 97 -1.52 19.88 20.72
C VAL A 97 -0.37 19.25 19.93
N VAL A 98 0.87 19.29 20.44
CA VAL A 98 2.02 18.65 19.80
C VAL A 98 1.86 17.12 19.79
N GLY A 99 1.42 16.53 20.90
CA GLY A 99 1.18 15.08 20.99
C GLY A 99 0.09 14.60 20.03
N LEU A 100 -1.05 15.29 20.00
CA LEU A 100 -2.16 14.99 19.08
C LEU A 100 -1.76 15.23 17.62
N GLY A 101 -1.02 16.31 17.34
CA GLY A 101 -0.51 16.62 16.01
C GLY A 101 0.43 15.54 15.48
N LYS A 102 1.38 15.09 16.31
CA LYS A 102 2.28 13.99 15.97
C LYS A 102 1.52 12.68 15.77
N TYR A 103 0.62 12.32 16.69
CA TYR A 103 -0.18 11.10 16.59
C TYR A 103 -1.06 11.07 15.32
N GLY A 104 -1.70 12.20 15.02
CA GLY A 104 -2.53 12.35 13.82
C GLY A 104 -1.70 12.28 12.53
N TYR A 105 -0.52 12.90 12.50
CA TYR A 105 0.40 12.84 11.37
C TYR A 105 0.94 11.43 11.12
N ASP A 106 1.40 10.74 12.17
CA ASP A 106 1.91 9.37 12.08
C ASP A 106 0.80 8.42 11.59
N THR A 107 -0.42 8.59 12.08
CA THR A 107 -1.60 7.83 11.62
C THR A 107 -1.96 8.12 10.17
N TYR A 108 -1.93 9.40 9.78
CA TYR A 108 -2.19 9.80 8.39
C TYR A 108 -1.17 9.17 7.44
N GLN A 109 0.12 9.24 7.75
CA GLN A 109 1.16 8.64 6.91
C GLN A 109 0.99 7.14 6.75
N ARG A 110 0.75 6.39 7.86
CA ARG A 110 0.52 4.94 7.81
C ARG A 110 -0.66 4.59 6.90
N ASN A 111 -1.76 5.33 6.99
CA ASN A 111 -2.96 5.07 6.19
C ASN A 111 -2.79 5.35 4.69
N HIS A 112 -1.71 6.03 4.27
CA HIS A 112 -1.41 6.37 2.88
C HIS A 112 -0.18 5.61 2.32
N LEU A 113 0.36 4.63 3.05
CA LEU A 113 1.44 3.77 2.54
C LEU A 113 0.99 3.06 1.27
N SER A 114 1.84 2.99 0.24
CA SER A 114 1.58 2.20 -0.98
C SER A 114 1.66 0.69 -0.69
N GLU A 115 1.18 -0.15 -1.61
CA GLU A 115 1.38 -1.60 -1.50
C GLU A 115 2.86 -1.96 -1.43
N GLN A 116 3.66 -1.35 -2.30
CA GLN A 116 5.11 -1.54 -2.30
C GLN A 116 5.76 -1.12 -0.99
N ALA A 117 5.37 0.03 -0.43
CA ALA A 117 5.94 0.48 0.84
C ALA A 117 5.63 -0.50 2.00
N ILE A 118 4.43 -1.09 2.00
CA ILE A 118 4.09 -2.13 2.98
C ILE A 118 4.86 -3.42 2.69
N ALA A 119 5.03 -3.81 1.43
CA ALA A 119 5.86 -4.94 1.06
C ALA A 119 7.32 -4.76 1.50
N ASP A 120 7.90 -3.57 1.36
CA ASP A 120 9.27 -3.26 1.79
C ASP A 120 9.41 -3.31 3.33
N ILE A 121 8.41 -2.79 4.06
CA ILE A 121 8.33 -2.93 5.52
C ILE A 121 8.22 -4.41 5.90
N SER A 122 7.36 -5.16 5.22
CA SER A 122 7.16 -6.59 5.44
C SER A 122 8.44 -7.37 5.18
N GLN A 123 9.16 -7.07 4.09
CA GLN A 123 10.46 -7.67 3.78
C GLN A 123 11.47 -7.40 4.87
N THR A 124 11.49 -6.19 5.43
CA THR A 124 12.39 -5.82 6.54
C THR A 124 12.12 -6.70 7.77
N VAL A 125 10.85 -6.79 8.20
CA VAL A 125 10.45 -7.59 9.36
C VAL A 125 10.66 -9.08 9.11
N VAL A 126 10.29 -9.59 7.93
CA VAL A 126 10.53 -10.98 7.54
C VAL A 126 12.03 -11.30 7.56
N THR A 127 12.87 -10.41 7.04
CA THR A 127 14.33 -10.62 7.02
C THR A 127 14.91 -10.66 8.43
N GLU A 128 14.38 -9.85 9.36
CA GLU A 128 14.80 -9.85 10.76
C GLU A 128 14.54 -11.20 11.45
N HIS A 129 13.38 -11.83 11.20
CA HIS A 129 12.99 -13.08 11.89
C HIS A 129 13.39 -14.35 11.12
N LEU A 130 13.29 -14.34 9.78
CA LEU A 130 13.47 -15.50 8.89
C LEU A 130 14.79 -15.48 8.10
N GLY A 131 15.48 -14.34 8.03
CA GLY A 131 16.63 -14.14 7.16
C GLY A 131 16.24 -13.70 5.74
N SER A 132 17.23 -13.42 4.90
CA SER A 132 17.04 -12.78 3.59
C SER A 132 16.62 -13.72 2.47
N SER A 133 16.60 -15.03 2.69
CA SER A 133 16.31 -16.03 1.65
C SER A 133 14.81 -16.26 1.46
N ASN A 134 14.06 -15.18 1.28
CA ASN A 134 12.62 -15.19 1.10
C ASN A 134 12.17 -13.99 0.26
N GLU A 135 11.22 -14.23 -0.63
CA GLU A 135 10.47 -13.18 -1.32
C GLU A 135 9.21 -12.81 -0.53
N VAL A 136 8.93 -11.51 -0.41
CA VAL A 136 7.78 -11.01 0.32
C VAL A 136 6.91 -10.12 -0.57
N TYR A 137 5.63 -10.46 -0.61
CA TYR A 137 4.62 -9.67 -1.33
C TYR A 137 3.53 -9.23 -0.38
N TYR A 138 2.92 -8.08 -0.66
CA TYR A 138 1.77 -7.59 0.09
C TYR A 138 0.60 -7.24 -0.82
N SER A 139 -0.62 -7.59 -0.39
CA SER A 139 -1.86 -7.17 -1.04
C SER A 139 -2.76 -6.40 -0.07
N LYS A 140 -3.10 -5.15 -0.42
CA LYS A 140 -4.10 -4.36 0.32
C LYS A 140 -5.49 -4.95 0.19
N ARG A 141 -5.79 -5.59 -0.93
CA ARG A 141 -7.14 -6.13 -1.20
C ARG A 141 -7.52 -7.21 -0.19
N THR A 142 -6.57 -8.05 0.20
CA THR A 142 -6.80 -9.18 1.11
C THR A 142 -6.19 -8.97 2.49
N ASN A 143 -5.51 -7.83 2.70
CA ASN A 143 -4.69 -7.54 3.88
C ASN A 143 -3.74 -8.71 4.20
N THR A 144 -2.87 -9.05 3.24
CA THR A 144 -2.08 -10.29 3.30
C THR A 144 -0.64 -10.06 2.87
N ILE A 145 0.28 -10.51 3.71
CA ILE A 145 1.70 -10.68 3.43
C ILE A 145 1.92 -12.12 2.99
N ARG A 146 2.48 -12.33 1.81
CA ARG A 146 2.85 -13.64 1.28
C ARG A 146 4.36 -13.78 1.40
N VAL A 147 4.81 -14.81 2.10
CA VAL A 147 6.22 -15.17 2.25
C VAL A 147 6.48 -16.42 1.42
N ILE A 148 7.36 -16.28 0.43
CA ILE A 148 7.77 -17.37 -0.46
C ILE A 148 9.24 -17.66 -0.16
N PRO A 149 9.57 -18.83 0.40
CA PRO A 149 10.95 -19.16 0.71
C PRO A 149 11.74 -19.47 -0.57
N ASP A 150 13.00 -19.04 -0.63
CA ASP A 150 13.87 -19.34 -1.76
C ASP A 150 14.22 -20.83 -1.80
N TYR A 151 14.38 -21.39 -3.01
CA TYR A 151 14.59 -22.83 -3.26
C TYR A 151 15.71 -23.49 -2.43
N ASP A 152 16.78 -22.77 -2.14
CA ASP A 152 17.94 -23.27 -1.39
C ASP A 152 17.87 -22.95 0.12
N SER A 153 16.79 -22.30 0.57
CA SER A 153 16.63 -21.91 1.97
C SER A 153 16.23 -23.08 2.86
N LYS A 154 16.59 -22.99 4.15
CA LYS A 154 16.13 -23.95 5.16
C LYS A 154 14.62 -23.94 5.37
N LEU A 155 13.98 -22.79 5.13
CA LEU A 155 12.52 -22.70 5.21
C LEU A 155 11.86 -23.44 4.03
N TYR A 156 12.43 -23.36 2.83
CA TYR A 156 11.97 -24.13 1.69
C TYR A 156 12.03 -25.63 1.97
N GLN A 157 13.17 -26.13 2.47
CA GLN A 157 13.32 -27.55 2.83
C GLN A 157 12.29 -27.98 3.89
N ALA A 158 12.07 -27.14 4.91
CA ALA A 158 11.05 -27.41 5.92
C ALA A 158 9.62 -27.47 5.32
N VAL A 159 9.32 -26.62 4.35
CA VAL A 159 8.05 -26.63 3.62
C VAL A 159 7.91 -27.88 2.75
N GLU A 160 8.96 -28.25 2.03
CA GLU A 160 9.03 -29.48 1.22
C GLU A 160 8.80 -30.73 2.08
N ASP A 161 9.39 -30.78 3.27
CA ASP A 161 9.23 -31.89 4.21
C ASP A 161 7.77 -32.01 4.70
N VAL A 162 7.10 -30.88 4.99
CA VAL A 162 5.67 -30.88 5.34
C VAL A 162 4.82 -31.41 4.18
N ILE A 163 5.05 -30.91 2.96
CA ILE A 163 4.25 -31.29 1.78
C ILE A 163 4.45 -32.77 1.44
N THR A 164 5.70 -33.25 1.46
CA THR A 164 6.08 -34.56 0.93
C THR A 164 5.83 -35.68 1.94
N TYR A 165 6.21 -35.46 3.19
CA TYR A 165 6.25 -36.53 4.19
C TYR A 165 5.15 -36.40 5.24
N ASN A 166 4.44 -35.27 5.30
CA ASN A 166 3.51 -34.95 6.37
C ASN A 166 4.18 -35.04 7.77
N ASP A 167 5.50 -34.89 7.83
CA ASP A 167 6.37 -35.12 9.01
C ASP A 167 7.27 -33.91 9.31
N GLY A 168 7.02 -32.75 8.69
CA GLY A 168 7.81 -31.54 8.90
C GLY A 168 7.57 -30.82 10.24
N ASN A 169 6.74 -31.37 11.13
CA ASN A 169 6.25 -30.71 12.35
C ASN A 169 7.37 -30.21 13.28
N GLY A 170 8.51 -30.89 13.34
CA GLY A 170 9.64 -30.47 14.18
C GLY A 170 10.31 -29.18 13.70
N ILE A 171 10.67 -29.10 12.42
CA ILE A 171 11.42 -27.95 11.88
C ILE A 171 10.46 -26.78 11.62
N ILE A 172 9.27 -27.06 11.06
CA ILE A 172 8.31 -26.03 10.70
C ILE A 172 7.78 -25.29 11.93
N SER A 173 7.62 -25.97 13.08
CA SER A 173 7.15 -25.33 14.33
C SER A 173 8.09 -24.20 14.79
N THR A 174 9.40 -24.35 14.59
CA THR A 174 10.37 -23.29 14.90
C THR A 174 10.15 -22.07 14.00
N TYR A 175 9.79 -22.29 12.73
CA TYR A 175 9.45 -21.20 11.82
C TYR A 175 8.09 -20.59 12.13
N LEU A 176 7.10 -21.38 12.54
CA LEU A 176 5.79 -20.87 12.96
C LEU A 176 5.89 -19.88 14.11
N GLU A 177 6.74 -20.13 15.11
CA GLU A 177 6.99 -19.15 16.18
C GLU A 177 7.58 -17.84 15.66
N LYS A 178 8.37 -17.88 14.57
CA LYS A 178 8.87 -16.67 13.90
C LYS A 178 7.79 -15.97 13.09
N PHE A 179 6.92 -16.71 12.40
CA PHE A 179 5.76 -16.16 11.69
C PHE A 179 4.78 -15.46 12.65
N LYS A 180 4.59 -15.98 13.87
CA LYS A 180 3.82 -15.31 14.93
C LYS A 180 4.41 -13.95 15.29
N LYS A 181 5.72 -13.88 15.54
CA LYS A 181 6.42 -12.62 15.82
C LYS A 181 6.33 -11.63 14.66
N ILE A 182 6.47 -12.11 13.43
CA ILE A 182 6.29 -11.26 12.23
C ILE A 182 4.88 -10.68 12.20
N SER A 183 3.85 -11.50 12.44
CA SER A 183 2.46 -11.05 12.43
C SER A 183 2.19 -10.00 13.52
N GLU A 184 2.67 -10.24 14.74
CA GLU A 184 2.56 -9.28 15.87
C GLU A 184 3.27 -7.96 15.56
N GLU A 185 4.52 -8.02 15.09
CA GLU A 185 5.30 -6.83 14.81
C GLU A 185 4.74 -6.06 13.61
N MET A 186 4.23 -6.76 12.59
CA MET A 186 3.61 -6.11 11.45
C MET A 186 2.33 -5.38 11.85
N ALA A 187 1.51 -5.93 12.75
CA ALA A 187 0.28 -5.28 13.21
C ALA A 187 0.51 -3.82 13.67
N ASP A 188 1.63 -3.54 14.33
CA ASP A 188 2.00 -2.19 14.79
C ASP A 188 2.47 -1.24 13.67
N LYS A 189 2.97 -1.81 12.56
CA LYS A 189 3.49 -1.06 11.41
C LYS A 189 2.45 -0.86 10.32
N MET A 190 1.33 -1.58 10.38
CA MET A 190 0.27 -1.54 9.40
C MET A 190 -0.61 -0.27 9.49
N PRO A 191 -1.32 0.09 8.41
CA PRO A 191 -2.42 1.06 8.47
C PRO A 191 -3.41 0.70 9.58
N THR A 192 -3.98 1.72 10.23
CA THR A 192 -4.89 1.52 11.39
C THR A 192 -6.08 0.60 11.11
N LYS A 193 -6.60 0.64 9.88
CA LYS A 193 -7.72 -0.21 9.44
C LYS A 193 -7.32 -1.62 9.01
N ASP A 194 -6.03 -1.86 8.84
CA ASP A 194 -5.45 -3.10 8.28
C ASP A 194 -4.48 -3.74 9.31
N HIS A 195 -4.65 -3.45 10.61
CA HIS A 195 -3.76 -3.96 11.67
C HIS A 195 -3.84 -5.49 11.82
N ASP A 196 -4.95 -6.09 11.40
CA ASP A 196 -5.22 -7.53 11.38
C ASP A 196 -4.59 -8.21 10.16
N VAL A 197 -3.29 -7.97 9.96
CA VAL A 197 -2.58 -8.47 8.78
C VAL A 197 -2.33 -9.96 8.86
N LYS A 198 -2.66 -10.65 7.76
CA LYS A 198 -2.40 -12.08 7.59
C LYS A 198 -1.02 -12.31 7.01
N VAL A 199 -0.22 -13.15 7.65
CA VAL A 199 1.07 -13.62 7.14
C VAL A 199 0.90 -15.04 6.64
N GLN A 200 1.12 -15.26 5.35
CA GLN A 200 0.99 -16.56 4.70
C GLN A 200 2.36 -17.15 4.39
N LEU A 201 2.58 -18.39 4.80
CA LEU A 201 3.66 -19.21 4.26
C LEU A 201 3.15 -19.90 3.00
N VAL A 202 3.66 -19.46 1.85
CA VAL A 202 3.23 -19.93 0.53
C VAL A 202 3.91 -21.26 0.20
N ASN A 203 3.20 -22.15 -0.51
CA ASN A 203 3.81 -23.33 -1.11
C ASN A 203 4.69 -22.88 -2.30
N PRO A 204 6.01 -23.04 -2.26
CA PRO A 204 6.89 -22.56 -3.32
C PRO A 204 6.75 -23.37 -4.63
N GLU A 205 6.20 -24.59 -4.59
CA GLU A 205 5.90 -25.38 -5.79
C GLU A 205 4.57 -24.97 -6.45
N ASN A 206 3.67 -24.36 -5.68
CA ASN A 206 2.38 -23.87 -6.16
C ASN A 206 1.95 -22.65 -5.34
N GLU A 207 2.31 -21.47 -5.83
CA GLU A 207 2.08 -20.21 -5.13
C GLU A 207 0.60 -19.86 -4.90
N ASP A 208 -0.33 -20.51 -5.60
CA ASP A 208 -1.78 -20.38 -5.34
C ASP A 208 -2.21 -21.10 -4.06
N ARG A 209 -1.32 -21.89 -3.44
CA ARG A 209 -1.55 -22.59 -2.18
C ARG A 209 -0.64 -22.05 -1.10
N TYR A 210 -1.11 -22.12 0.13
CA TYR A 210 -0.37 -21.77 1.33
C TYR A 210 -0.46 -22.91 2.34
N LEU A 211 0.58 -23.04 3.16
CA LEU A 211 0.64 -24.05 4.20
C LEU A 211 0.11 -23.51 5.53
N TYR A 212 0.41 -22.25 5.82
CA TYR A 212 0.03 -21.65 7.09
C TYR A 212 -0.45 -20.22 6.88
N ILE A 213 -1.42 -19.82 7.70
CA ILE A 213 -1.80 -18.41 7.86
C ILE A 213 -1.68 -18.06 9.33
N VAL A 214 -0.97 -16.96 9.61
CA VAL A 214 -0.83 -16.39 10.94
C VAL A 214 -1.41 -14.99 10.97
N GLU A 215 -2.22 -14.70 11.98
CA GLU A 215 -2.88 -13.42 12.18
C GLU A 215 -2.82 -13.07 13.67
N ASN A 216 -2.31 -11.87 14.00
CA ASN A 216 -2.11 -11.40 15.38
C ASN A 216 -1.44 -12.44 16.29
N GLY A 217 -0.34 -13.03 15.82
CA GLY A 217 0.41 -14.03 16.59
C GLY A 217 -0.27 -15.40 16.72
N THR A 218 -1.41 -15.61 16.05
CA THR A 218 -2.20 -16.84 16.13
C THR A 218 -2.21 -17.56 14.78
N VAL A 219 -1.99 -18.87 14.76
CA VAL A 219 -2.17 -19.69 13.55
C VAL A 219 -3.67 -19.85 13.32
N VAL A 220 -4.17 -19.31 12.20
CA VAL A 220 -5.59 -19.35 11.82
C VAL A 220 -5.88 -20.36 10.70
N TYR A 221 -4.82 -20.89 10.09
CA TYR A 221 -4.88 -22.00 9.14
C TYR A 221 -3.57 -22.80 9.24
N ASP A 222 -3.71 -24.12 9.33
CA ASP A 222 -2.65 -25.11 9.28
C ASP A 222 -3.01 -26.12 8.20
N PHE A 223 -2.07 -26.44 7.32
CA PHE A 223 -2.26 -27.40 6.24
C PHE A 223 -2.39 -28.85 6.74
N ASN A 224 -1.90 -29.14 7.95
CA ASN A 224 -1.90 -30.48 8.54
C ASN A 224 -3.13 -30.76 9.44
N ASP A 225 -3.94 -29.74 9.78
CA ASP A 225 -5.16 -29.86 10.60
C ASP A 225 -6.42 -30.12 9.77
#